data_AF-A0A2D4I3S3-F1
#
_entry.id   AF-A0A2D4I3S3-F1
#
_cell.length_a   1.000
_cell.length_b   1.000
_cell.length_c   1.000
_cell.angle_alpha   90.00
_cell.angle_beta   90.00
_cell.angle_gamma   90.00
#
_symmetry.space_group_name_H-M   'P 1'
#
loop_
_entity.id
_entity.type
_entity.pdbx_description
1 polymer ?
#
loop_
_entity_poly.entity_id
_entity_poly.type
_entity_poly.pdbx_seq_one_letter_code
_entity_poly.pdbx_strand_id
1 'polypeptide(L)'
;SKVWQLLIEAPFELLRSISLQFLSCKVAFLVAITSTRRISDFAALSLRKDLCVFHTNQVVLRLDPSFMPKVNSWFHRAQELILPDFCPHPVHALERRWHTLDVRRALWIYVKRTLLFRRSESFFISFQPSTMGC
;
A
#
# COMPACT_ATOMS: atom_id res chain seq x y z
N SER A 1 9.03 -19.95 -4.38
CA SER A 1 9.64 -18.66 -4.00
C SER A 1 9.45 -18.43 -2.50
N LYS A 2 10.55 -18.22 -1.76
CA LYS A 2 10.59 -18.17 -0.28
C LYS A 2 9.97 -16.91 0.34
N VAL A 3 9.83 -15.83 -0.46
CA VAL A 3 9.36 -14.51 -0.01
C VAL A 3 7.88 -14.53 0.40
N TRP A 4 7.03 -15.24 -0.34
CA TRP A 4 5.60 -15.32 -0.04
C TRP A 4 5.31 -15.97 1.31
N GLN A 5 6.06 -17.02 1.65
CA GLN A 5 5.92 -17.72 2.93
C GLN A 5 6.22 -16.77 4.10
N LEU A 6 7.24 -15.91 3.97
CA LEU A 6 7.59 -14.93 5.00
C LEU A 6 6.50 -13.86 5.22
N LEU A 7 5.75 -13.48 4.18
CA LEU A 7 4.69 -12.48 4.29
C LEU A 7 3.40 -13.00 4.92
N ILE A 8 3.18 -14.32 4.83
CA ILE A 8 2.00 -15.02 5.36
C ILE A 8 2.17 -15.35 6.86
N GLU A 9 3.42 -15.47 7.32
CA GLU A 9 3.74 -15.85 8.69
C GLU A 9 4.05 -14.65 9.60
N ALA A 10 4.19 -14.89 10.91
CA ALA A 10 4.71 -13.89 11.83
C ALA A 10 6.15 -13.50 11.42
N PRO A 11 6.53 -12.21 11.48
CA PRO A 11 5.82 -11.10 12.11
C PRO A 11 4.78 -10.42 11.21
N PHE A 12 4.83 -10.63 9.91
CA PHE A 12 4.12 -9.85 8.89
C PHE A 12 2.60 -10.01 8.86
N GLU A 13 2.07 -11.08 9.45
CA GLU A 13 0.62 -11.25 9.57
C GLU A 13 -0.01 -10.51 10.77
N LEU A 14 0.80 -10.10 11.74
CA LEU A 14 0.35 -9.30 12.89
C LEU A 14 0.26 -7.80 12.53
N LEU A 15 -0.48 -7.47 11.48
CA LEU A 15 -0.54 -6.11 10.90
C LEU A 15 -0.90 -5.02 11.93
N ARG A 16 -1.66 -5.36 12.98
CA ARG A 16 -2.09 -4.43 14.03
C ARG A 16 -1.02 -4.13 15.08
N SER A 17 -0.11 -5.07 15.37
CA SER A 17 0.85 -4.97 16.47
C SER A 17 2.32 -4.97 16.03
N ILE A 18 2.62 -5.32 14.78
CA ILE A 18 3.97 -5.31 14.22
C ILE A 18 4.59 -3.90 14.23
N SER A 19 5.93 -3.78 14.18
CA SER A 19 6.57 -2.48 13.98
C SER A 19 6.10 -1.80 12.69
N LEU A 20 6.04 -0.46 12.70
CA LEU A 20 5.61 0.30 11.54
C LEU A 20 6.54 0.11 10.33
N GLN A 21 7.83 -0.13 10.57
CA GLN A 21 8.80 -0.42 9.51
C GLN A 21 8.42 -1.69 8.74
N PHE A 22 8.16 -2.80 9.43
CA PHE A 22 7.77 -4.05 8.77
C PHE A 22 6.40 -3.93 8.11
N LEU A 23 5.45 -3.21 8.72
CA LEU A 23 4.16 -2.93 8.09
C LEU A 23 4.33 -2.15 6.78
N SER A 24 5.14 -1.10 6.79
CA SER A 24 5.48 -0.33 5.59
C SER A 24 6.16 -1.18 4.53
N CYS A 25 7.11 -2.03 4.90
CA CYS A 25 7.76 -2.95 3.97
C CYS A 25 6.75 -3.91 3.31
N LYS A 26 5.84 -4.51 4.10
CA LYS A 26 4.80 -5.40 3.56
C LYS A 26 3.87 -4.66 2.61
N VAL A 27 3.37 -3.49 3.00
CA VAL A 27 2.48 -2.69 2.13
C VAL A 27 3.21 -2.24 0.88
N ALA A 28 4.43 -1.72 0.98
CA ALA A 28 5.22 -1.29 -0.18
C ALA A 28 5.48 -2.45 -1.14
N PHE A 29 5.84 -3.62 -0.62
CA PHE A 29 6.04 -4.82 -1.43
C PHE A 29 4.74 -5.27 -2.12
N LEU A 30 3.64 -5.37 -1.38
CA LEU A 30 2.34 -5.77 -1.94
C LEU A 30 1.84 -4.78 -2.99
N VAL A 31 1.97 -3.47 -2.76
CA VAL A 31 1.62 -2.44 -3.75
C VAL A 31 2.53 -2.57 -4.99
N ALA A 32 3.82 -2.85 -4.83
CA ALA A 32 4.75 -2.93 -5.97
C ALA A 32 4.43 -4.11 -6.89
N ILE A 33 4.19 -5.29 -6.32
CA ILE A 33 3.91 -6.50 -7.10
C ILE A 33 2.51 -6.49 -7.73
N THR A 34 1.53 -5.84 -7.10
CA THR A 34 0.16 -5.75 -7.63
C THR A 34 0.03 -4.64 -8.67
N SER A 35 0.71 -3.51 -8.48
CA SER A 35 0.63 -2.40 -9.43
C SER A 35 1.56 -2.53 -10.63
N THR A 36 2.57 -3.41 -10.55
CA THR A 36 3.66 -3.54 -11.56
C THR A 36 4.39 -2.21 -11.86
N ARG A 37 4.32 -1.23 -10.96
CA ARG A 37 4.94 0.10 -11.12
C ARG A 37 6.38 0.17 -10.63
N ARG A 38 7.09 1.19 -11.12
CA ARG A 38 8.45 1.51 -10.67
C ARG A 38 8.39 2.16 -9.29
N ILE A 39 9.46 1.97 -8.51
CA ILE A 39 9.62 2.56 -7.16
C ILE A 39 9.51 4.10 -7.20
N SER A 40 9.94 4.75 -8.29
CA SER A 40 9.83 6.21 -8.45
C SER A 40 8.39 6.72 -8.36
N ASP A 41 7.42 5.90 -8.75
CA ASP A 41 6.02 6.31 -8.82
C ASP A 41 5.39 6.31 -7.41
N PHE A 42 6.02 5.64 -6.44
CA PHE A 42 5.55 5.59 -5.05
C PHE A 42 5.65 6.95 -4.36
N ALA A 43 6.66 7.75 -4.71
CA ALA A 43 6.82 9.10 -4.18
C ALA A 43 5.71 10.06 -4.64
N ALA A 44 5.03 9.71 -5.73
CA ALA A 44 3.92 10.48 -6.30
C ALA A 44 2.55 10.03 -5.80
N LEU A 45 2.48 8.93 -5.06
CA LEU A 45 1.24 8.46 -4.46
C LEU A 45 0.90 9.32 -3.25
N SER A 46 -0.38 9.60 -3.07
CA SER A 46 -0.92 10.39 -1.96
C SER A 46 -2.16 9.74 -1.37
N LEU A 47 -2.38 9.89 -0.07
CA LEU A 47 -3.59 9.50 0.65
C LEU A 47 -4.70 10.54 0.59
N ARG A 48 -4.50 11.64 -0.14
CA ARG A 48 -5.55 12.60 -0.47
C ARG A 48 -6.81 11.89 -0.95
N LYS A 49 -7.97 12.36 -0.49
CA LYS A 49 -9.26 11.69 -0.75
C LYS A 49 -9.62 11.59 -2.23
N ASP A 50 -9.13 12.52 -3.05
CA ASP A 50 -9.31 12.53 -4.50
C ASP A 50 -8.33 11.61 -5.26
N LEU A 51 -7.24 11.22 -4.60
CA LEU A 51 -6.15 10.42 -5.17
C LEU A 51 -6.07 8.99 -4.62
N CYS A 52 -6.62 8.70 -3.44
CA CYS A 52 -6.66 7.37 -2.84
C CYS A 52 -8.08 7.04 -2.38
N VAL A 53 -8.77 6.22 -3.18
CA VAL A 53 -10.18 5.87 -2.97
C VAL A 53 -10.29 4.38 -2.65
N PHE A 54 -10.78 4.08 -1.45
CA PHE A 54 -11.11 2.72 -1.06
C PHE A 54 -12.53 2.38 -1.51
N HIS A 55 -12.65 1.37 -2.37
CA HIS A 55 -13.91 0.73 -2.72
C HIS A 55 -14.06 -0.58 -1.94
N THR A 56 -15.23 -1.20 -2.07
CA THR A 56 -15.55 -2.47 -1.40
C THR A 56 -14.58 -3.59 -1.79
N ASN A 57 -14.17 -3.65 -3.05
CA ASN A 57 -13.36 -4.73 -3.64
C ASN A 57 -11.99 -4.29 -4.16
N GLN A 58 -11.65 -3.00 -4.08
CA GLN A 58 -10.40 -2.47 -4.63
C GLN A 58 -9.99 -1.17 -3.97
N VAL A 59 -8.76 -0.73 -4.23
CA VAL A 59 -8.28 0.62 -3.96
C VAL A 59 -7.85 1.23 -5.29
N VAL A 60 -8.35 2.43 -5.57
CA VAL A 60 -7.92 3.21 -6.74
C VAL A 60 -6.95 4.27 -6.26
N LEU A 61 -5.75 4.26 -6.82
CA LEU A 61 -4.71 5.24 -6.56
C LEU A 61 -4.44 6.05 -7.84
N ARG A 62 -4.30 7.36 -7.67
CA ARG A 62 -3.92 8.30 -8.72
C ARG A 62 -2.61 8.96 -8.33
N LEU A 63 -1.76 9.20 -9.31
CA LEU A 63 -0.53 9.96 -9.10
C LEU A 63 -0.90 11.43 -8.83
N ASP A 64 -0.19 12.06 -7.92
CA ASP A 64 -0.32 13.50 -7.71
C ASP A 64 0.06 14.23 -9.01
N PRO A 65 -0.81 15.10 -9.57
CA PRO A 65 -0.53 15.79 -10.82
C PRO A 65 0.66 16.76 -10.74
N SER A 66 1.07 17.16 -9.52
CA SER A 66 2.28 17.95 -9.31
C SER A 66 3.56 17.16 -9.53
N PHE A 67 3.50 15.82 -9.50
CA PHE A 67 4.63 14.97 -9.83
C PHE A 67 4.87 14.95 -11.34
N MET A 68 6.08 15.31 -11.76
CA MET A 68 6.50 15.22 -13.16
C MET A 68 7.22 13.89 -13.41
N PRO A 69 6.57 12.89 -14.03
CA PRO A 69 7.24 11.65 -14.37
C PRO A 69 8.33 11.91 -15.42
N LYS A 70 9.37 11.07 -15.41
CA LYS A 70 10.45 11.12 -16.41
C LYS A 70 9.93 11.05 -17.85
N VAL A 71 8.84 10.30 -18.07
CA VAL A 71 8.11 10.29 -19.34
C VAL A 71 6.82 11.07 -19.14
N ASN A 72 6.85 12.34 -19.53
CA ASN A 72 5.74 13.27 -19.33
C ASN A 72 4.71 13.20 -20.47
N SER A 73 4.03 12.06 -20.61
CA SER A 73 2.84 11.97 -21.46
C SER A 73 1.56 12.00 -20.63
N TRP A 74 0.47 12.54 -21.20
CA TRP A 74 -0.83 12.57 -20.54
C TRP A 74 -1.30 11.17 -20.10
N PHE A 75 -1.06 10.17 -20.96
CA PHE A 75 -1.35 8.77 -20.67
C PHE A 75 -0.72 8.29 -19.36
N HIS A 76 0.56 8.60 -19.12
CA HIS A 76 1.25 8.18 -17.89
C HIS A 76 0.79 8.95 -16.64
N ARG A 77 0.30 10.18 -16.79
CA ARG A 77 -0.20 11.02 -15.68
C ARG A 77 -1.63 10.68 -15.27
N ALA A 78 -2.49 10.37 -16.24
CA ALA A 78 -3.91 10.09 -15.99
C ALA A 78 -4.20 8.63 -15.65
N GLN A 79 -3.20 7.74 -15.73
CA GLN A 79 -3.42 6.32 -15.50
C GLN A 79 -3.64 6.03 -14.02
N GLU A 80 -4.84 5.55 -13.71
CA GLU A 80 -5.19 5.05 -12.39
C GLU A 80 -4.48 3.71 -12.11
N LEU A 81 -4.16 3.49 -10.85
CA LEU A 81 -3.57 2.27 -10.32
C LEU A 81 -4.64 1.58 -9.48
N ILE A 82 -5.13 0.47 -10.00
CA ILE A 82 -6.20 -0.31 -9.37
C ILE A 82 -5.54 -1.47 -8.61
N LEU A 83 -5.75 -1.48 -7.29
CA LEU A 83 -5.31 -2.54 -6.39
C LEU A 83 -6.54 -3.39 -6.02
N PRO A 84 -6.74 -4.56 -6.65
CA PRO A 84 -7.88 -5.42 -6.32
C PRO A 84 -7.70 -6.04 -4.93
N ASP A 85 -8.81 -6.48 -4.35
CA ASP A 85 -8.78 -7.38 -3.20
C ASP A 85 -8.25 -8.78 -3.58
N PHE A 86 -7.76 -9.51 -2.58
CA PHE A 86 -7.24 -10.85 -2.79
C PHE A 86 -7.85 -11.84 -1.78
N CYS A 87 -8.59 -12.82 -2.31
CA CYS A 87 -9.35 -13.80 -1.54
C CYS A 87 -10.28 -13.15 -0.47
N PRO A 88 -11.21 -12.26 -0.83
CA PRO A 88 -12.00 -11.48 0.14
C PRO A 88 -12.92 -12.32 1.03
N HIS A 89 -13.31 -13.51 0.59
CA HIS A 89 -14.19 -14.43 1.31
C HIS A 89 -13.54 -15.83 1.40
N PRO A 90 -12.48 -16.00 2.22
CA PRO A 90 -11.74 -17.24 2.24
C PRO A 90 -12.51 -18.35 2.97
N VAL A 91 -12.82 -19.44 2.28
CA VAL A 91 -13.56 -20.60 2.79
C VAL A 91 -12.60 -21.66 3.31
N HIS A 92 -11.54 -21.97 2.56
CA HIS A 92 -10.61 -23.05 2.90
C HIS A 92 -9.28 -22.53 3.47
N ALA A 93 -8.50 -23.42 4.10
CA ALA A 93 -7.27 -23.05 4.81
C ALA A 93 -6.23 -22.34 3.92
N LEU A 94 -6.15 -22.73 2.65
CA LEU A 94 -5.25 -22.11 1.68
C LEU A 94 -5.69 -20.69 1.31
N GLU A 95 -6.98 -20.46 1.08
CA GLU A 95 -7.52 -19.13 0.80
C GLU A 95 -7.35 -18.20 2.00
N ARG A 96 -7.48 -18.71 3.23
CA ARG A 96 -7.16 -17.94 4.44
C ARG A 96 -5.70 -17.50 4.46
N ARG A 97 -4.78 -18.37 4.05
CA ARG A 97 -3.36 -18.02 3.91
C ARG A 97 -3.14 -17.01 2.81
N TRP A 98 -3.81 -17.12 1.67
CA TRP A 98 -3.68 -16.16 0.59
C TRP A 98 -4.26 -14.79 0.92
N HIS A 99 -5.38 -14.75 1.64
CA HIS A 99 -5.98 -13.50 2.11
C HIS A 99 -5.05 -12.67 3.02
N THR A 100 -4.03 -13.28 3.62
CA THR A 100 -2.97 -12.55 4.35
C THR A 100 -2.14 -11.60 3.46
N LEU A 101 -2.14 -11.85 2.16
CA LEU A 101 -1.45 -11.08 1.12
C LEU A 101 -2.35 -10.02 0.49
N ASP A 102 -3.58 -9.85 0.98
CA ASP A 102 -4.50 -8.84 0.47
C ASP A 102 -3.94 -7.43 0.66
N VAL A 103 -3.60 -6.78 -0.48
CA VAL A 103 -3.02 -5.45 -0.51
C VAL A 103 -3.99 -4.41 0.04
N ARG A 104 -5.29 -4.57 -0.22
CA ARG A 104 -6.33 -3.66 0.27
C ARG A 104 -6.40 -3.68 1.79
N ARG A 105 -6.48 -4.87 2.40
CA ARG A 105 -6.42 -5.08 3.86
C ARG A 105 -5.16 -4.51 4.47
N ALA A 106 -3.99 -4.84 3.91
CA ALA A 106 -2.70 -4.39 4.44
C ALA A 106 -2.58 -2.85 4.40
N LEU A 107 -2.96 -2.25 3.27
CA LEU A 107 -2.95 -0.81 3.08
C LEU A 107 -3.93 -0.10 4.03
N TRP A 108 -5.16 -0.59 4.17
CA TRP A 108 -6.13 -0.03 5.09
C TRP A 108 -5.63 0.02 6.54
N ILE A 109 -5.01 -1.09 7.00
CA ILE A 109 -4.44 -1.15 8.35
C ILE A 109 -3.27 -0.18 8.50
N TYR A 110 -2.40 -0.06 7.50
CA TYR A 110 -1.32 0.93 7.51
C TYR A 110 -1.84 2.36 7.62
N VAL A 111 -2.83 2.73 6.80
CA VAL A 111 -3.45 4.06 6.87
C VAL A 111 -4.04 4.30 8.26
N LYS A 112 -4.80 3.35 8.81
CA LYS A 112 -5.38 3.47 10.15
C LYS A 112 -4.33 3.61 11.25
N ARG A 113 -3.24 2.84 11.19
CA ARG A 113 -2.18 2.89 12.20
C ARG A 113 -1.35 4.17 12.14
N THR A 114 -1.18 4.74 10.95
CA THR A 114 -0.40 5.97 10.76
C THR A 114 -1.21 7.24 10.95
N LEU A 115 -2.54 7.15 10.88
CA LEU A 115 -3.45 8.31 10.91
C LEU A 115 -3.21 9.26 12.10
N LEU A 116 -2.90 8.73 13.28
CA LEU A 116 -2.79 9.52 14.52
C LEU A 116 -1.59 10.47 14.56
N PHE A 117 -0.53 10.18 13.81
CA PHE A 117 0.73 10.95 13.83
C PHE A 117 1.18 11.39 12.45
N ARG A 118 0.35 11.16 11.43
CA ARG A 118 0.60 11.56 10.04
C ARG A 118 0.51 13.08 9.92
N ARG A 119 1.53 13.66 9.28
CA ARG A 119 1.68 15.10 9.04
C ARG A 119 1.65 15.45 7.55
N SER A 120 1.88 14.47 6.68
CA SER A 120 1.81 14.62 5.23
C SER A 120 0.74 13.73 4.60
N GLU A 121 0.36 14.11 3.38
CA GLU A 121 -0.52 13.31 2.53
C GLU A 121 0.26 12.25 1.73
N SER A 122 1.60 12.22 1.81
CA SER A 122 2.47 11.24 1.15
C SER A 122 2.02 9.80 1.42
N PHE A 123 1.96 8.93 0.42
CA PHE A 123 1.42 7.57 0.63
C PHE A 123 2.13 6.80 1.75
N PHE A 124 3.46 6.86 1.80
CA PHE A 124 4.26 6.39 2.93
C PHE A 124 4.82 7.56 3.73
N ILE A 125 4.95 7.38 5.05
CA ILE A 125 5.51 8.37 5.98
C ILE A 125 6.81 7.90 6.61
N SER A 126 7.64 8.85 7.03
CA SER A 126 8.86 8.60 7.78
C SER A 126 8.56 8.18 9.23
N PHE A 127 9.44 7.33 9.75
CA PHE A 127 9.45 6.86 11.14
C PHE A 127 10.64 7.42 11.93
N GLN A 128 11.49 8.24 11.29
CA GLN A 128 12.62 8.85 11.98
C GLN A 128 12.11 9.89 12.99
N PRO A 129 12.69 10.00 14.20
CA PRO A 129 12.17 10.90 15.23
C PRO A 129 12.00 12.35 14.79
N SER A 130 12.92 12.89 13.99
CA SER A 130 12.89 14.27 13.50
C SER A 130 11.88 14.53 12.38
N THR A 131 11.49 13.50 11.64
CA THR A 131 10.58 13.60 10.48
C THR A 131 9.35 12.70 10.62
N MET A 132 9.04 12.26 11.83
CA MET A 132 7.97 11.29 12.08
C MET A 132 6.64 11.81 11.54
N GLY A 133 6.00 11.00 10.69
CA GLY A 133 4.72 11.35 10.08
C GLY A 133 4.81 12.23 8.83
N CYS A 134 5.99 12.73 8.48
CA CYS A 134 6.24 13.47 7.25
C CYS A 134 6.37 12.53 6.05
#